data_AF-F3AQG2-F1
#
_entry.id   AF-F3AQG2-F1
#
_cell.length_a   1.000
_cell.length_b   1.000
_cell.length_c   1.000
_cell.angle_alpha   90.00
_cell.angle_beta   90.00
_cell.angle_gamma   90.00
#
_symmetry.space_group_name_H-M   'P 1'
#
loop_
_entity.id
_entity.type
_entity.pdbx_description
1 polymer ?
#
loop_
_entity_poly.entity_id
_entity_poly.type
_entity_poly.pdbx_seq_one_letter_code
_entity_poly.pdbx_strand_id
1 'polypeptide(L)'
;MQAIVETVFDACYLIGVVTLGILMIAKSHGNKQYRLFGIMAVVLGFGDAFHLVPRAVALCTTGLDNFTVALGTGKFITSITMTVFYIILYYIWRIRYHVKGKNIYTIFVYGMAIARIVLCLFPQNAWTSSASPLSWGIYRNIPFTIMGLIIIYLFYKSSREQNDKLFKNMWLTIVISFGFYLPVVLFADLVPIIGMLMIPKTLAYVWTVWIGYHAMKAEQQ
;
A
#
# COMPACT_ATOMS: atom_id res chain seq x y z
N MET A 1 14.30 -11.38 19.97
CA MET A 1 14.90 -10.28 19.17
C MET A 1 13.98 -9.85 18.03
N GLN A 2 13.50 -10.78 17.18
CA GLN A 2 12.57 -10.50 16.07
C GLN A 2 11.31 -9.74 16.49
N ALA A 3 10.61 -10.18 17.54
CA ALA A 3 9.39 -9.52 18.02
C ALA A 3 9.59 -8.03 18.39
N ILE A 4 10.71 -7.70 19.02
CA ILE A 4 11.04 -6.31 19.42
C ILE A 4 11.34 -5.48 18.16
N VAL A 5 12.16 -6.01 17.25
CA VAL A 5 12.53 -5.30 16.01
C VAL A 5 11.31 -5.06 15.13
N GLU A 6 10.47 -6.07 14.90
CA GLU A 6 9.24 -5.93 14.10
C GLU A 6 8.28 -4.92 14.76
N THR A 7 8.03 -5.04 16.07
CA THR A 7 7.10 -4.14 16.77
C THR A 7 7.56 -2.68 16.76
N VAL A 8 8.85 -2.43 17.00
CA VAL A 8 9.41 -1.07 16.96
C VAL A 8 9.37 -0.51 15.54
N PHE A 9 9.71 -1.33 14.54
CA PHE A 9 9.63 -0.93 13.14
C PHE A 9 8.20 -0.56 12.74
N ASP A 10 7.22 -1.41 13.06
CA ASP A 10 5.81 -1.19 12.74
C ASP A 10 5.25 0.05 13.45
N ALA A 11 5.62 0.28 14.71
CA ALA A 11 5.23 1.48 15.45
C ALA A 11 5.80 2.75 14.81
N CYS A 12 7.11 2.79 14.53
CA CYS A 12 7.76 3.91 13.87
C CYS A 12 7.17 4.18 12.48
N TYR A 13 6.89 3.11 11.71
CA TYR A 13 6.23 3.18 10.42
C TYR A 13 4.84 3.82 10.51
N LEU A 14 3.95 3.26 11.34
CA LEU A 14 2.57 3.73 11.47
C LEU A 14 2.52 5.19 11.93
N ILE A 15 3.28 5.53 12.97
CA ILE A 15 3.35 6.90 13.49
C ILE A 15 3.90 7.83 12.40
N GLY A 16 5.00 7.48 11.76
CA GLY A 16 5.65 8.31 10.74
C GLY A 16 4.74 8.59 9.55
N VAL A 17 4.15 7.55 8.96
CA VAL A 17 3.33 7.68 7.76
C VAL A 17 2.02 8.42 8.04
N VAL A 18 1.36 8.14 9.16
CA VAL A 18 0.15 8.87 9.56
C VAL A 18 0.48 10.34 9.88
N THR A 19 1.58 10.61 10.57
CA THR A 19 2.02 11.99 10.88
C THR A 19 2.28 12.78 9.60
N LEU A 20 3.06 12.23 8.66
CA LEU A 20 3.31 12.87 7.37
C LEU A 20 2.01 13.07 6.58
N GLY A 21 1.10 12.09 6.63
CA GLY A 21 -0.24 12.19 6.04
C GLY A 21 -1.04 13.37 6.57
N ILE A 22 -1.16 13.49 7.90
CA ILE A 22 -1.86 14.59 8.58
C ILE A 22 -1.20 15.93 8.25
N LEU A 23 0.13 16.01 8.29
CA LEU A 23 0.86 17.23 7.95
C LEU A 23 0.59 17.66 6.50
N MET A 24 0.57 16.74 5.54
CA MET A 24 0.23 17.05 4.15
C MET A 24 -1.21 17.54 3.99
N ILE A 25 -2.17 16.94 4.69
CA ILE A 25 -3.57 17.39 4.66
C ILE A 25 -3.67 18.82 5.20
N ALA A 26 -3.14 19.05 6.40
CA ALA A 26 -3.25 20.32 7.13
C ALA A 26 -2.49 21.46 6.43
N LYS A 27 -1.33 21.16 5.86
CA LYS A 27 -0.45 22.15 5.21
C LYS A 27 -0.56 22.16 3.69
N SER A 28 -1.58 21.54 3.10
CA SER A 28 -1.75 21.51 1.64
C SER A 28 -2.05 22.87 1.02
N HIS A 29 -2.44 23.90 1.79
CA HIS A 29 -2.76 25.25 1.32
C HIS A 29 -3.71 25.29 0.11
N GLY A 30 -4.70 24.37 0.07
CA GLY A 30 -5.66 24.26 -1.04
C GLY A 30 -5.17 23.46 -2.25
N ASN A 31 -3.91 23.03 -2.29
CA ASN A 31 -3.39 22.16 -3.34
C ASN A 31 -4.00 20.75 -3.22
N LYS A 32 -4.89 20.44 -4.16
CA LYS A 32 -5.64 19.16 -4.21
C LYS A 32 -4.72 17.95 -4.31
N GLN A 33 -3.57 18.04 -5.00
CA GLN A 33 -2.62 16.94 -5.14
C GLN A 33 -2.09 16.51 -3.77
N TYR A 34 -1.56 17.45 -3.00
CA TYR A 34 -0.92 17.16 -1.71
C TYR A 34 -1.93 16.83 -0.63
N ARG A 35 -3.12 17.43 -0.66
CA ARG A 35 -4.22 17.00 0.21
C ARG A 35 -4.60 15.54 -0.05
N LEU A 36 -4.71 15.15 -1.32
CA LEU A 36 -5.03 13.78 -1.72
C LEU A 36 -3.89 12.80 -1.38
N PHE A 37 -2.63 13.23 -1.53
CA PHE A 37 -1.45 12.49 -1.09
C PHE A 37 -1.44 12.26 0.42
N GLY A 38 -1.80 13.26 1.21
CA GLY A 38 -1.95 13.14 2.65
C GLY A 38 -3.05 12.14 3.04
N ILE A 39 -4.21 12.21 2.39
CA ILE A 39 -5.30 11.23 2.58
C ILE A 39 -4.81 9.82 2.23
N MET A 40 -4.08 9.66 1.13
CA MET A 40 -3.49 8.38 0.72
C MET A 40 -2.58 7.78 1.80
N ALA A 41 -1.71 8.60 2.41
CA ALA A 41 -0.81 8.17 3.48
C ALA A 41 -1.57 7.78 4.76
N VAL A 42 -2.63 8.52 5.11
CA VAL A 42 -3.50 8.18 6.24
C VAL A 42 -4.23 6.85 5.97
N VAL A 43 -4.80 6.66 4.78
CA VAL A 43 -5.47 5.40 4.39
C VAL A 43 -4.52 4.20 4.47
N LEU A 44 -3.26 4.37 4.04
CA LEU A 44 -2.22 3.36 4.17
C LEU A 44 -1.96 3.01 5.65
N GLY A 45 -1.65 4.00 6.48
CA GLY A 45 -1.32 3.78 7.89
C GLY A 45 -2.47 3.16 8.68
N PHE A 46 -3.69 3.70 8.54
CA PHE A 46 -4.86 3.12 9.22
C PHE A 46 -5.20 1.72 8.69
N GLY A 47 -5.08 1.49 7.38
CA GLY A 47 -5.30 0.18 6.78
C GLY A 47 -4.36 -0.87 7.35
N ASP A 48 -3.06 -0.57 7.39
CA ASP A 48 -2.05 -1.49 7.90
C ASP A 48 -2.16 -1.71 9.42
N ALA A 49 -2.61 -0.72 10.19
CA ALA A 49 -2.79 -0.86 11.63
C ALA A 49 -3.70 -2.03 12.01
N PHE A 50 -4.72 -2.34 11.20
CA PHE A 50 -5.65 -3.46 11.46
C PHE A 50 -4.99 -4.84 11.44
N HIS A 51 -3.82 -5.01 10.81
CA HIS A 51 -3.08 -6.28 10.86
C HIS A 51 -1.77 -6.17 11.64
N LEU A 52 -1.10 -5.01 11.63
CA LEU A 52 0.17 -4.81 12.34
C LEU A 52 -0.03 -4.72 13.86
N VAL A 53 -1.08 -4.07 14.34
CA VAL A 53 -1.33 -3.97 15.79
C VAL A 53 -1.64 -5.35 16.39
N PRO A 54 -2.57 -6.17 15.83
CA PRO A 54 -2.75 -7.53 16.32
C PRO A 54 -1.49 -8.39 16.21
N ARG A 55 -0.68 -8.20 15.16
CA ARG A 55 0.59 -8.91 14.98
C ARG A 55 1.61 -8.56 16.05
N ALA A 56 1.79 -7.29 16.36
CA ALA A 56 2.68 -6.82 17.42
C ALA A 56 2.28 -7.39 18.78
N VAL A 57 0.97 -7.39 19.09
CA VAL A 57 0.44 -7.98 20.32
C VAL A 57 0.69 -9.50 20.33
N ALA A 58 0.40 -10.19 19.23
CA ALA A 58 0.59 -11.64 19.12
C ALA A 58 2.06 -12.05 19.33
N LEU A 59 3.00 -11.32 18.73
CA LEU A 59 4.45 -11.56 18.87
C LEU A 59 4.96 -11.28 20.29
N CYS A 60 4.28 -10.40 21.04
CA CYS A 60 4.66 -10.02 22.41
C CYS A 60 3.91 -10.81 23.51
N THR A 61 2.93 -11.64 23.17
CA THR A 61 2.06 -12.32 24.15
C THR A 61 1.97 -13.83 23.91
N THR A 62 0.88 -14.31 23.32
CA THR A 62 0.48 -15.73 23.26
C THR A 62 0.80 -16.39 21.91
N GLY A 63 1.52 -15.73 21.01
CA GLY A 63 1.88 -16.24 19.68
C GLY A 63 0.80 -15.98 18.61
N LEU A 64 1.21 -16.13 17.33
CA LEU A 64 0.38 -15.80 16.15
C LEU A 64 -0.86 -16.70 16.00
N ASP A 65 -0.81 -17.93 16.48
CA ASP A 65 -1.89 -18.92 16.34
C ASP A 65 -3.15 -18.52 17.12
N ASN A 66 -2.99 -17.77 18.22
CA ASN A 66 -4.12 -17.27 19.01
C ASN A 66 -4.77 -16.02 18.42
N PHE A 67 -4.19 -15.45 17.36
CA PHE A 67 -4.64 -14.21 16.72
C PHE A 67 -5.11 -14.42 15.28
N THR A 68 -5.34 -15.67 14.83
CA THR A 68 -5.74 -15.98 13.44
C THR A 68 -6.92 -15.14 12.95
N VAL A 69 -7.95 -14.96 13.78
CA VAL A 69 -9.14 -14.17 13.42
C VAL A 69 -8.80 -12.69 13.24
N ALA A 70 -8.03 -12.11 14.17
CA ALA A 70 -7.65 -10.70 14.13
C ALA A 70 -6.69 -10.41 12.95
N LEU A 71 -5.67 -11.25 12.76
CA LEU A 71 -4.72 -11.16 11.65
C LEU A 71 -5.42 -11.36 10.30
N GLY A 72 -6.33 -12.32 10.22
CA GLY A 72 -7.15 -12.60 9.04
C GLY A 72 -8.04 -11.42 8.64
N THR A 73 -8.78 -10.89 9.61
CA THR A 73 -9.62 -9.70 9.42
C THR A 73 -8.78 -8.49 9.04
N GLY A 74 -7.62 -8.31 9.68
CA GLY A 74 -6.66 -7.28 9.33
C GLY A 74 -6.16 -7.38 7.89
N LYS A 75 -5.81 -8.58 7.41
CA LYS A 75 -5.40 -8.82 6.01
C LYS A 75 -6.52 -8.52 5.01
N PHE A 76 -7.78 -8.82 5.36
CA PHE A 76 -8.94 -8.45 4.55
C PHE A 76 -9.08 -6.93 4.43
N ILE A 77 -9.12 -6.22 5.57
CA ILE A 77 -9.22 -4.76 5.60
C ILE A 77 -8.06 -4.12 4.82
N THR A 78 -6.84 -4.58 5.07
CA THR A 78 -5.63 -4.12 4.37
C THR A 78 -5.73 -4.33 2.86
N SER A 79 -6.32 -5.44 2.39
CA SER A 79 -6.51 -5.66 0.95
C SER A 79 -7.46 -4.65 0.32
N ILE A 80 -8.52 -4.25 1.03
CA ILE A 80 -9.45 -3.23 0.57
C ILE A 80 -8.79 -1.84 0.61
N THR A 81 -8.16 -1.46 1.72
CA THR A 81 -7.52 -0.15 1.86
C THR A 81 -6.36 0.02 0.89
N MET A 82 -5.57 -1.03 0.62
CA MET A 82 -4.53 -0.99 -0.42
C MET A 82 -5.11 -0.83 -1.83
N THR A 83 -6.32 -1.33 -2.08
CA THR A 83 -7.00 -1.08 -3.36
C THR A 83 -7.37 0.40 -3.48
N VAL A 84 -7.92 0.98 -2.41
CA VAL A 84 -8.23 2.42 -2.33
C VAL A 84 -6.96 3.26 -2.45
N PHE A 85 -5.86 2.87 -1.80
CA PHE A 85 -4.55 3.52 -1.92
C PHE A 85 -4.11 3.65 -3.39
N TYR A 86 -4.20 2.58 -4.17
CA TYR A 86 -3.79 2.61 -5.59
C TYR A 86 -4.76 3.45 -6.45
N ILE A 87 -6.06 3.47 -6.13
CA ILE A 87 -7.00 4.41 -6.78
C ILE A 87 -6.58 5.85 -6.50
N ILE A 88 -6.30 6.18 -5.23
CA ILE A 88 -5.88 7.53 -4.84
C ILE A 88 -4.56 7.90 -5.52
N LEU A 89 -3.58 6.97 -5.53
CA LEU A 89 -2.29 7.16 -6.20
C LEU A 89 -2.44 7.41 -7.70
N TYR A 90 -3.38 6.73 -8.36
CA TYR A 90 -3.74 6.99 -9.75
C TYR A 90 -4.27 8.42 -9.96
N TYR A 91 -5.13 8.91 -9.06
CA TYR A 91 -5.62 10.29 -9.15
C TYR A 91 -4.55 11.33 -8.85
N ILE A 92 -3.62 11.04 -7.94
CA ILE A 92 -2.43 11.87 -7.71
C ILE A 92 -1.62 11.99 -8.99
N TRP A 93 -1.34 10.88 -9.68
CA TRP A 93 -0.69 10.88 -11.00
C TRP A 93 -1.44 11.77 -12.00
N ARG A 94 -2.76 11.61 -12.09
CA ARG A 94 -3.59 12.42 -13.00
C ARG A 94 -3.49 13.91 -12.72
N ILE A 95 -3.51 14.31 -11.44
CA ILE A 95 -3.42 15.71 -11.04
C ILE A 95 -2.01 16.23 -11.34
N ARG A 96 -0.97 15.50 -10.94
CA ARG A 96 0.44 15.89 -11.09
C ARG A 96 0.83 16.17 -12.53
N TYR A 97 0.36 15.33 -13.45
CA TYR A 97 0.71 15.42 -14.87
C TYR A 97 -0.40 16.01 -15.73
N HIS A 98 -1.37 16.71 -15.12
CA HIS A 98 -2.48 17.40 -15.77
C HIS A 98 -3.25 16.56 -16.81
N VAL A 99 -3.44 15.27 -16.50
CA VAL A 99 -4.02 14.31 -17.43
C VAL A 99 -5.54 14.51 -17.54
N LYS A 100 -5.96 15.05 -18.69
CA LYS A 100 -7.36 15.19 -19.12
C LYS A 100 -7.68 14.12 -20.17
N GLY A 101 -8.83 13.43 -20.06
CA GLY A 101 -9.36 12.57 -21.13
C GLY A 101 -8.78 11.16 -21.32
N LYS A 102 -7.85 10.68 -20.48
CA LYS A 102 -7.34 9.28 -20.55
C LYS A 102 -8.28 8.27 -19.88
N ASN A 103 -9.47 8.12 -20.45
CA ASN A 103 -10.55 7.29 -19.90
C ASN A 103 -10.19 5.80 -19.84
N ILE A 104 -9.38 5.29 -20.78
CA ILE A 104 -9.06 3.86 -20.82
C ILE A 104 -8.31 3.38 -19.57
N TYR A 105 -7.29 4.12 -19.10
CA TYR A 105 -6.58 3.76 -17.87
C TYR A 105 -7.47 3.91 -16.64
N THR A 106 -8.37 4.91 -16.62
CA THR A 106 -9.35 5.05 -15.53
C THR A 106 -10.26 3.83 -15.49
N ILE A 107 -10.79 3.38 -16.64
CA ILE A 107 -11.63 2.18 -16.75
C ILE A 107 -10.87 0.95 -16.25
N PHE A 108 -9.62 0.75 -16.67
CA PHE A 108 -8.82 -0.38 -16.19
C PHE A 108 -8.55 -0.33 -14.68
N VAL A 109 -8.19 0.83 -14.13
CA VAL A 109 -7.93 0.98 -12.68
C VAL A 109 -9.19 0.67 -11.88
N TYR A 110 -10.35 1.21 -12.26
CA TYR A 110 -11.61 0.92 -11.59
C TYR A 110 -12.08 -0.51 -11.81
N GLY A 111 -11.97 -1.05 -13.02
CA GLY A 111 -12.31 -2.43 -13.33
C GLY A 111 -11.51 -3.42 -12.50
N MET A 112 -10.19 -3.23 -12.39
CA MET A 112 -9.33 -4.06 -11.55
C MET A 112 -9.61 -3.87 -10.05
N ALA A 113 -9.91 -2.65 -9.61
CA ALA A 113 -10.27 -2.39 -8.22
C ALA A 113 -11.59 -3.08 -7.83
N ILE A 114 -12.63 -2.96 -8.66
CA ILE A 114 -13.91 -3.62 -8.44
C ILE A 114 -13.72 -5.14 -8.45
N ALA A 115 -13.01 -5.67 -9.44
CA ALA A 115 -12.69 -7.09 -9.51
C ALA A 115 -11.99 -7.57 -8.24
N ARG A 116 -10.99 -6.83 -7.74
CA ARG A 116 -10.29 -7.15 -6.49
C ARG A 116 -11.20 -7.11 -5.28
N ILE A 117 -12.03 -6.07 -5.13
CA ILE A 117 -12.94 -5.94 -3.99
C ILE A 117 -13.93 -7.11 -3.99
N VAL A 118 -14.55 -7.41 -5.12
CA VAL A 118 -15.45 -8.55 -5.29
C VAL A 118 -14.74 -9.86 -4.93
N LEU A 119 -13.52 -10.07 -5.45
CA LEU A 119 -12.71 -11.24 -5.13
C LEU A 119 -12.38 -11.34 -3.63
N CYS A 120 -12.19 -10.23 -2.92
CA CYS A 120 -11.93 -10.23 -1.48
C CYS A 120 -13.17 -10.57 -0.64
N LEU A 121 -14.38 -10.31 -1.15
CA LEU A 121 -15.65 -10.52 -0.44
C LEU A 121 -16.13 -11.98 -0.50
N PHE A 122 -15.60 -12.79 -1.42
CA PHE A 122 -15.96 -14.20 -1.52
C PHE A 122 -15.58 -14.97 -0.24
N PRO A 123 -16.49 -15.77 0.36
CA PRO A 123 -16.22 -16.50 1.60
C PRO A 123 -15.09 -17.52 1.45
N GLN A 124 -14.81 -17.98 0.23
CA GLN A 124 -13.74 -18.92 -0.09
C GLN A 124 -12.32 -18.39 0.20
N ASN A 125 -12.17 -17.07 0.41
CA ASN A 125 -10.91 -16.53 0.92
C ASN A 125 -10.56 -17.07 2.31
N ALA A 126 -11.57 -17.53 3.06
CA ALA A 126 -11.44 -18.09 4.40
C ALA A 126 -10.54 -17.25 5.33
N TRP A 127 -10.68 -15.92 5.29
CA TRP A 127 -9.76 -14.96 5.91
C TRP A 127 -9.40 -15.28 7.36
N THR A 128 -10.34 -15.80 8.14
CA THR A 128 -10.18 -16.11 9.57
C THR A 128 -9.79 -17.56 9.85
N SER A 129 -9.51 -18.35 8.82
CA SER A 129 -9.05 -19.74 8.91
C SER A 129 -7.53 -19.81 8.85
N SER A 130 -6.95 -20.69 9.69
CA SER A 130 -5.52 -21.02 9.64
C SER A 130 -5.13 -21.74 8.34
N ALA A 131 -6.08 -22.37 7.66
CA ALA A 131 -5.91 -23.06 6.38
C ALA A 131 -6.53 -22.25 5.21
N SER A 132 -6.21 -20.95 5.12
CA SER A 132 -6.67 -20.10 4.03
C SER A 132 -6.10 -20.58 2.68
N PRO A 133 -6.90 -20.76 1.62
CA PRO A 133 -6.41 -21.31 0.36
C PRO A 133 -5.54 -20.31 -0.42
N LEU A 134 -4.33 -20.74 -0.79
CA LEU A 134 -3.38 -19.94 -1.57
C LEU A 134 -3.97 -19.47 -2.92
N SER A 135 -4.79 -20.29 -3.57
CA SER A 135 -5.43 -19.96 -4.86
C SER A 135 -6.24 -18.66 -4.80
N TRP A 136 -7.03 -18.46 -3.74
CA TRP A 136 -7.79 -17.22 -3.53
C TRP A 136 -6.88 -16.04 -3.19
N GLY A 137 -5.77 -16.30 -2.50
CA GLY A 137 -4.68 -15.34 -2.33
C GLY A 137 -4.11 -14.84 -3.66
N ILE A 138 -3.94 -15.74 -4.62
CA ILE A 138 -3.47 -15.41 -5.98
C ILE A 138 -4.55 -14.65 -6.75
N TYR A 139 -5.79 -15.16 -6.80
CA TYR A 139 -6.88 -14.56 -7.57
C TYR A 139 -7.12 -13.09 -7.22
N ARG A 140 -7.23 -12.75 -5.92
CA ARG A 140 -7.44 -11.35 -5.50
C ARG A 140 -6.23 -10.44 -5.74
N ASN A 141 -5.04 -11.00 -5.92
CA ASN A 141 -3.81 -10.25 -6.18
C ASN A 141 -3.48 -10.10 -7.66
N ILE A 142 -4.06 -10.88 -8.56
CA ILE A 142 -3.89 -10.69 -10.00
C ILE A 142 -4.38 -9.28 -10.43
N PRO A 143 -5.64 -8.85 -10.14
CA PRO A 143 -6.07 -7.49 -10.45
C PRO A 143 -5.22 -6.41 -9.76
N PHE A 144 -4.74 -6.68 -8.54
CA PHE A 144 -3.88 -5.74 -7.82
C PHE A 144 -2.55 -5.51 -8.52
N THR A 145 -1.89 -6.59 -8.94
CA THR A 145 -0.63 -6.54 -9.66
C THR A 145 -0.79 -5.80 -10.98
N ILE A 146 -1.88 -6.03 -11.70
CA ILE A 146 -2.20 -5.30 -12.93
C ILE A 146 -2.33 -3.79 -12.65
N MET A 147 -3.07 -3.39 -11.62
CA MET A 147 -3.13 -1.98 -11.20
C MET A 147 -1.74 -1.42 -10.90
N GLY A 148 -0.92 -2.19 -10.17
CA GLY A 148 0.47 -1.85 -9.86
C GLY A 148 1.30 -1.55 -11.10
N LEU A 149 1.29 -2.48 -12.07
CA LEU A 149 2.02 -2.35 -13.34
C LEU A 149 1.56 -1.14 -14.15
N ILE A 150 0.24 -0.89 -14.20
CA ILE A 150 -0.31 0.30 -14.87
C ILE A 150 0.25 1.56 -14.20
N ILE A 151 0.16 1.68 -12.87
CA ILE A 151 0.64 2.87 -12.16
C ILE A 151 2.16 3.05 -12.29
N ILE A 152 2.95 1.97 -12.24
CA ILE A 152 4.39 1.99 -12.51
C ILE A 152 4.66 2.60 -13.87
N TYR A 153 4.02 2.07 -14.92
CA TYR A 153 4.19 2.56 -16.30
C TYR A 153 3.83 4.05 -16.42
N LEU A 154 2.71 4.45 -15.83
CA LEU A 154 2.21 5.82 -15.87
C LEU A 154 3.18 6.82 -15.20
N PHE A 155 3.67 6.52 -13.99
CA PHE A 155 4.66 7.38 -13.33
C PHE A 155 6.00 7.37 -14.06
N TYR A 156 6.50 6.21 -14.49
CA TYR A 156 7.76 6.10 -15.21
C TYR A 156 7.78 6.95 -16.48
N LYS A 157 6.71 6.84 -17.28
CA LYS A 157 6.57 7.58 -18.53
C LYS A 157 6.43 9.08 -18.26
N SER A 158 5.46 9.48 -17.43
CA SER A 158 5.16 10.90 -17.23
C SER A 158 6.24 11.66 -16.49
N SER A 159 6.94 11.04 -15.52
CA SER A 159 8.04 11.70 -14.82
C SER A 159 9.21 12.01 -15.75
N ARG A 160 9.44 11.19 -16.77
CA ARG A 160 10.49 11.40 -17.78
C ARG A 160 10.07 12.40 -18.84
N GLU A 161 8.86 12.28 -19.37
CA GLU A 161 8.32 13.21 -20.38
C GLU A 161 8.29 14.66 -19.85
N GLN A 162 7.98 14.86 -18.57
CA GLN A 162 7.90 16.18 -17.95
C GLN A 162 9.16 16.58 -17.16
N ASN A 163 10.23 15.77 -17.19
CA ASN A 163 11.45 15.99 -16.41
C ASN A 163 11.20 16.29 -14.92
N ASP A 164 10.23 15.60 -14.33
CA ASP A 164 9.76 15.83 -12.96
C ASP A 164 10.76 15.28 -11.94
N LYS A 165 11.66 16.16 -11.47
CA LYS A 165 12.72 15.80 -10.54
C LYS A 165 12.23 15.32 -9.18
N LEU A 166 11.06 15.79 -8.73
CA LEU A 166 10.52 15.47 -7.41
C LEU A 166 9.85 14.09 -7.39
N PHE A 167 9.12 13.73 -8.45
CA PHE A 167 8.46 12.42 -8.57
C PHE A 167 9.23 11.39 -9.41
N LYS A 168 10.46 11.70 -9.88
CA LYS A 168 11.26 10.82 -10.74
C LYS A 168 11.40 9.36 -10.27
N ASN A 169 11.37 9.15 -8.96
CA ASN A 169 11.55 7.83 -8.33
C ASN A 169 10.23 7.19 -7.86
N MET A 170 9.08 7.82 -8.09
CA MET A 170 7.78 7.31 -7.64
C MET A 170 7.48 5.91 -8.24
N TRP A 171 7.78 5.69 -9.51
CA TRP A 171 7.60 4.37 -10.12
C TRP A 171 8.47 3.30 -9.47
N LEU A 172 9.69 3.67 -9.03
CA LEU A 172 10.65 2.74 -8.44
C LEU A 172 10.20 2.29 -7.05
N THR A 173 9.59 3.17 -6.26
CA THR A 173 9.03 2.78 -4.96
C THR A 173 7.95 1.70 -5.12
N ILE A 174 7.13 1.82 -6.16
CA ILE A 174 6.07 0.85 -6.47
C ILE A 174 6.67 -0.47 -6.94
N VAL A 175 7.69 -0.43 -7.81
CA VAL A 175 8.42 -1.64 -8.25
C VAL A 175 9.01 -2.40 -7.07
N ILE A 176 9.71 -1.69 -6.18
CA ILE A 176 10.33 -2.30 -4.99
C ILE A 176 9.25 -2.90 -4.09
N SER A 177 8.15 -2.17 -3.87
CA SER A 177 7.02 -2.64 -3.07
C SER A 177 6.44 -3.95 -3.60
N PHE A 178 6.13 -4.03 -4.90
CA PHE A 178 5.60 -5.26 -5.51
C PHE A 178 6.64 -6.38 -5.59
N GLY A 179 7.90 -6.05 -5.84
CA GLY A 179 9.00 -7.02 -5.91
C GLY A 179 9.17 -7.79 -4.60
N PHE A 180 8.96 -7.14 -3.46
CA PHE A 180 8.95 -7.80 -2.15
C PHE A 180 7.58 -8.35 -1.75
N TYR A 181 6.48 -7.77 -2.22
CA TYR A 181 5.13 -8.23 -1.90
C TYR A 181 4.80 -9.59 -2.52
N LEU A 182 5.10 -9.80 -3.80
CA LEU A 182 4.70 -11.01 -4.53
C LEU A 182 5.31 -12.29 -3.94
N PRO A 183 6.62 -12.34 -3.60
CA PRO A 183 7.19 -13.50 -2.92
C PRO A 183 6.50 -13.80 -1.58
N VAL A 184 6.15 -12.76 -0.80
CA VAL A 184 5.45 -12.93 0.47
C VAL A 184 4.09 -13.57 0.27
N VAL A 185 3.31 -13.13 -0.71
CA VAL A 185 1.98 -13.69 -1.00
C VAL A 185 2.07 -15.16 -1.41
N LEU A 186 3.11 -15.53 -2.17
CA LEU A 186 3.20 -16.87 -2.76
C LEU A 186 3.84 -17.90 -1.83
N PHE A 187 4.75 -17.48 -0.96
CA PHE A 187 5.66 -18.41 -0.27
C PHE A 187 5.76 -18.23 1.24
N ALA A 188 5.19 -17.18 1.84
CA ALA A 188 5.36 -16.95 3.28
C ALA A 188 4.75 -18.04 4.17
N ASP A 189 3.68 -18.70 3.71
CA ASP A 189 3.06 -19.81 4.45
C ASP A 189 3.90 -21.11 4.37
N LEU A 190 4.76 -21.24 3.34
CA LEU A 190 5.68 -22.38 3.18
C LEU A 190 7.03 -22.14 3.86
N VAL A 191 7.52 -20.90 3.78
CA VAL A 191 8.85 -20.50 4.24
C VAL A 191 8.70 -19.21 5.06
N PRO A 192 8.50 -19.32 6.39
CA PRO A 192 8.17 -18.16 7.25
C PRO A 192 9.15 -17.00 7.17
N ILE A 193 10.44 -17.28 6.90
CA ILE A 193 11.48 -16.25 6.76
C ILE A 193 11.22 -15.29 5.59
N ILE A 194 10.49 -15.72 4.55
CA ILE A 194 10.07 -14.86 3.43
C ILE A 194 9.14 -13.74 3.92
N GLY A 195 8.39 -13.97 5.01
CA GLY A 195 7.58 -12.95 5.65
C GLY A 195 8.36 -11.69 6.07
N MET A 196 9.68 -11.78 6.27
CA MET A 196 10.53 -10.62 6.60
C MET A 196 10.69 -9.64 5.43
N LEU A 197 10.39 -10.04 4.19
CA LEU A 197 10.36 -9.13 3.03
C LEU A 197 9.25 -8.06 3.15
N MET A 198 8.35 -8.17 4.12
CA MET A 198 7.43 -7.10 4.47
C MET A 198 8.15 -5.81 4.92
N ILE A 199 9.31 -5.91 5.57
CA ILE A 199 10.08 -4.73 6.03
C ILE A 199 10.55 -3.87 4.86
N PRO A 200 11.32 -4.39 3.88
CA PRO A 200 11.76 -3.58 2.74
C PRO A 200 10.58 -3.13 1.84
N LYS A 201 9.49 -3.91 1.76
CA LYS A 201 8.24 -3.45 1.12
C LYS A 201 7.69 -2.21 1.83
N THR A 202 7.59 -2.23 3.16
CA THR A 202 7.04 -1.13 3.95
C THR A 202 7.91 0.12 3.86
N LEU A 203 9.24 -0.04 3.83
CA LEU A 203 10.16 1.07 3.56
C LEU A 203 9.92 1.74 2.20
N ALA A 204 9.53 0.98 1.18
CA ALA A 204 9.17 1.55 -0.12
C ALA A 204 7.89 2.41 -0.04
N TYR A 205 6.93 2.06 0.82
CA TYR A 205 5.78 2.92 1.09
C TYR A 205 6.13 4.17 1.89
N VAL A 206 7.01 4.05 2.90
CA VAL A 206 7.55 5.22 3.61
C VAL A 206 8.21 6.16 2.61
N TRP A 207 9.01 5.63 1.68
CA TRP A 207 9.64 6.42 0.64
C TRP A 207 8.61 7.08 -0.31
N THR A 208 7.54 6.36 -0.67
CA THR A 208 6.42 6.93 -1.44
C THR A 208 5.82 8.14 -0.75
N VAL A 209 5.55 8.02 0.56
CA VAL A 209 4.99 9.11 1.38
C VAL A 209 5.96 10.27 1.55
N TRP A 210 7.24 9.95 1.73
CA TRP A 210 8.30 10.94 1.79
C TRP A 210 8.41 11.75 0.49
N ILE A 211 8.34 11.13 -0.68
CA ILE A 211 8.37 11.83 -1.98
C ILE A 211 7.24 12.86 -2.04
N GLY A 212 6.01 12.47 -1.68
CA GLY A 212 4.87 13.38 -1.65
C GLY A 212 5.06 14.57 -0.70
N TYR A 213 5.54 14.29 0.52
CA TYR A 213 5.77 15.32 1.53
C TYR A 213 6.93 16.26 1.18
N HIS A 214 8.04 15.71 0.69
CA HIS A 214 9.19 16.49 0.24
C HIS A 214 8.82 17.40 -0.93
N ALA A 215 8.08 16.88 -1.92
CA ALA A 215 7.59 17.67 -3.03
C ALA A 215 6.67 18.80 -2.56
N MET A 216 5.76 18.53 -1.62
CA MET A 216 4.90 19.56 -1.03
C MET A 216 5.72 20.69 -0.42
N LYS A 217 6.75 20.36 0.38
CA LYS A 217 7.61 21.40 0.96
C LYS A 217 8.39 22.17 -0.11
N ALA A 218 8.92 21.49 -1.12
CA ALA A 218 9.73 22.13 -2.15
C ALA A 218 8.92 23.05 -3.07
N GLU A 219 7.63 22.77 -3.30
CA GLU A 219 6.77 23.54 -4.21
C GLU A 219 5.91 24.60 -3.49
N GLN A 220 5.82 24.55 -2.16
CA GLN A 220 5.03 25.50 -1.34
C GLN A 220 5.89 26.41 -0.45
N GLN A 221 7.22 26.26 -0.52
CA GLN A 221 8.19 27.24 -0.03
C GLN A 221 8.44 28.28 -1.11
#